data_AF-A0A9W9Y4B8-F1
#
_entry.id   AF-A0A9W9Y4B8-F1
#
_cell.length_a   1.000
_cell.length_b   1.000
_cell.length_c   1.000
_cell.angle_alpha   90.00
_cell.angle_beta   90.00
_cell.angle_gamma   90.00
#
_symmetry.space_group_name_H-M   'P 1'
#
loop_
_entity.id
_entity.type
_entity.pdbx_description
1 polymer ?
#
loop_
_entity_poly.entity_id
_entity_poly.type
_entity_poly.pdbx_seq_one_letter_code
_entity_poly.pdbx_strand_id
1 'polypeptide(L)'
;MEVLADGPRPIPSPSDAQLEELFVLTNRAHARAAACNQTEHEITCIQNTLGAALAADKLDLEMMLERALENGRQCLIQLDAEDEDDNLAAINIWKQVG
;
A
#
# COMPACT_ATOMS: atom_id res chain seq x y z
N MET A 1 55.93 -16.35 -8.56
CA MET A 1 54.47 -16.49 -8.71
C MET A 1 53.86 -15.73 -7.56
N GLU A 2 53.54 -14.46 -7.77
CA GLU A 2 52.82 -13.66 -6.78
C GLU A 2 51.33 -13.75 -7.09
N VAL A 3 50.59 -14.37 -6.17
CA VAL A 3 49.14 -14.40 -6.13
C VAL A 3 48.74 -13.12 -5.42
N LEU A 4 48.35 -12.08 -6.17
CA LEU A 4 47.95 -10.80 -5.58
C LEU A 4 46.46 -10.55 -5.77
N ALA A 5 45.77 -10.68 -4.63
CA ALA A 5 44.56 -10.00 -4.22
C ALA A 5 43.29 -10.20 -5.05
N ASP A 6 42.54 -11.26 -4.73
CA ASP A 6 41.07 -11.16 -4.74
C ASP A 6 40.67 -10.44 -3.43
N GLY A 7 40.82 -9.11 -3.42
CA GLY A 7 40.24 -8.27 -2.36
C GLY A 7 38.73 -8.46 -2.32
N PRO A 8 38.04 -8.17 -1.19
CA PRO A 8 36.59 -8.34 -1.14
C PRO A 8 35.95 -7.56 -2.30
N ARG A 9 35.25 -8.29 -3.18
CA ARG A 9 34.49 -7.66 -4.26
C ARG A 9 33.55 -6.63 -3.61
N PRO A 10 33.47 -5.40 -4.15
CA PRO A 10 32.53 -4.41 -3.64
C PRO A 10 31.15 -5.03 -3.55
N ILE A 11 30.51 -4.94 -2.39
CA ILE A 11 29.10 -5.32 -2.28
C ILE A 11 28.34 -4.39 -3.22
N PRO A 12 27.55 -4.94 -4.17
CA PRO A 12 26.78 -4.10 -5.06
C PRO A 12 25.80 -3.27 -4.23
N SER A 13 25.85 -1.95 -4.42
CA SER A 13 25.02 -0.99 -3.72
C SER A 13 24.19 -0.20 -4.73
N PRO A 14 22.95 0.19 -4.38
CA PRO A 14 22.18 1.09 -5.22
C PRO A 14 22.93 2.41 -5.44
N SER A 15 22.76 2.99 -6.62
CA SER A 15 23.17 4.36 -6.92
C SER A 15 22.32 5.37 -6.13
N ASP A 16 22.80 6.61 -5.98
CA ASP A 16 22.06 7.67 -5.29
C ASP A 16 20.66 7.90 -5.89
N ALA A 17 20.53 7.81 -7.21
CA ALA A 17 19.23 7.91 -7.89
C ALA A 17 18.27 6.77 -7.51
N GLN A 18 18.78 5.54 -7.39
CA GLN A 18 18.01 4.38 -6.94
C GLN A 18 17.63 4.49 -5.46
N LEU A 19 18.50 5.06 -4.62
CA LEU A 19 18.18 5.32 -3.21
C LEU A 19 17.08 6.37 -3.06
N GLU A 20 17.12 7.44 -3.84
CA GLU A 20 16.07 8.46 -3.86
C GLU A 20 14.73 7.85 -4.31
N GLU A 21 14.74 7.02 -5.35
CA GLU A 21 13.54 6.34 -5.82
C GLU A 21 12.96 5.39 -4.75
N LEU A 22 13.81 4.58 -4.10
CA LEU A 22 13.39 3.73 -2.97
C LEU A 22 12.82 4.54 -1.80
N PHE A 23 13.38 5.72 -1.53
CA PHE A 23 12.87 6.63 -0.50
C PHE A 23 11.47 7.15 -0.85
N VAL A 24 11.23 7.53 -2.11
CA VAL A 24 9.90 7.94 -2.58
C VAL A 24 8.90 6.80 -2.44
N LEU A 25 9.25 5.58 -2.88
CA LEU A 25 8.38 4.40 -2.75
C LEU A 25 8.04 4.10 -1.28
N THR A 26 9.03 4.20 -0.39
CA THR A 26 8.82 4.01 1.06
C THR A 26 7.85 5.03 1.63
N ASN A 27 7.97 6.31 1.25
CA ASN A 27 7.05 7.34 1.71
C ASN A 27 5.63 7.13 1.18
N ARG A 28 5.48 6.67 -0.07
CA ARG A 28 4.17 6.32 -0.64
C ARG A 28 3.54 5.15 0.11
N ALA A 29 4.31 4.11 0.42
CA ALA A 29 3.84 2.98 1.23
C ALA A 29 3.34 3.43 2.62
N HIS A 30 4.05 4.33 3.29
CA HIS A 30 3.59 4.89 4.58
C HIS A 30 2.28 5.69 4.43
N ALA A 31 2.18 6.56 3.42
CA ALA A 31 0.97 7.32 3.16
C ALA A 31 -0.23 6.39 2.86
N ARG A 32 0.02 5.33 2.09
CA ARG A 32 -0.97 4.30 1.75
C ARG A 32 -1.43 3.53 2.98
N ALA A 33 -0.51 3.11 3.84
CA ALA A 33 -0.87 2.43 5.09
C ALA A 33 -1.79 3.31 5.96
N ALA A 34 -1.54 4.61 6.03
CA ALA A 34 -2.44 5.55 6.70
C ALA A 34 -3.82 5.64 6.02
N ALA A 35 -3.86 5.69 4.68
CA ALA A 35 -5.11 5.71 3.91
C ALA A 35 -5.92 4.41 4.06
N CYS A 36 -5.28 3.24 4.08
CA CYS A 36 -5.92 1.96 4.35
C CYS A 36 -6.57 1.96 5.73
N ASN A 37 -5.80 2.30 6.78
CA ASN A 37 -6.32 2.35 8.15
C ASN A 37 -7.53 3.29 8.28
N GLN A 38 -7.47 4.46 7.63
CA GLN A 38 -8.58 5.41 7.62
C GLN A 38 -9.82 4.82 6.92
N THR A 39 -9.63 4.21 5.75
CA THR A 39 -10.72 3.61 4.97
C THR A 39 -11.36 2.42 5.70
N GLU A 40 -10.56 1.57 6.33
CA GLU A 40 -11.05 0.46 7.16
C GLU A 40 -11.84 0.94 8.38
N HIS A 41 -11.38 2.02 9.01
CA HIS A 41 -12.10 2.66 10.10
C HIS A 41 -13.47 3.19 9.65
N GLU A 42 -13.51 3.88 8.50
CA GLU A 42 -14.75 4.39 7.91
C GLU A 42 -15.73 3.26 7.55
N ILE A 43 -15.24 2.18 6.94
CA ILE A 43 -16.04 0.97 6.65
C ILE A 43 -16.65 0.43 7.94
N THR A 44 -15.86 0.30 9.01
CA THR A 44 -16.33 -0.19 10.31
C THR A 44 -17.45 0.71 10.88
N CYS A 45 -17.28 2.03 10.81
CA CYS A 45 -18.30 2.99 11.23
C CYS A 45 -19.60 2.87 10.42
N ILE A 46 -19.48 2.70 9.10
CA ILE A 46 -20.63 2.52 8.21
C ILE A 46 -21.34 1.20 8.52
N GLN A 47 -20.62 0.10 8.72
CA GLN A 47 -21.20 -1.20 9.10
C GLN A 47 -21.98 -1.13 10.41
N ASN A 48 -21.43 -0.46 11.42
CA ASN A 48 -22.12 -0.25 12.69
C ASN A 48 -23.42 0.56 12.49
N THR A 49 -23.35 1.60 11.66
CA THR A 49 -24.51 2.44 11.34
C THR A 49 -25.57 1.65 10.56
N LEU A 50 -25.15 0.78 9.63
CA LEU A 50 -26.02 -0.09 8.85
C LEU A 50 -26.78 -1.07 9.75
N GLY A 51 -26.08 -1.70 10.71
CA GLY A 51 -26.73 -2.56 11.71
C GLY A 51 -27.80 -1.83 12.51
N ALA A 52 -27.55 -0.58 12.89
CA ALA A 52 -28.54 0.25 13.58
C ALA A 52 -29.72 0.68 12.67
N ALA A 53 -29.46 0.96 11.40
CA ALA A 53 -30.48 1.31 10.41
C ALA A 53 -31.42 0.14 10.13
N LEU A 54 -30.87 -1.07 9.96
CA LEU A 54 -31.62 -2.32 9.79
C LEU A 54 -32.51 -2.60 11.00
N ALA A 55 -31.97 -2.44 12.22
CA ALA A 55 -32.76 -2.62 13.45
C ALA A 55 -33.91 -1.60 13.58
N ALA A 56 -33.82 -0.46 12.90
CA ALA A 56 -34.81 0.61 12.92
C ALA A 56 -35.72 0.65 11.67
N ASP A 57 -35.62 -0.34 10.76
CA ASP A 57 -36.38 -0.44 9.51
C ASP A 57 -36.24 0.80 8.59
N LYS A 58 -35.04 1.38 8.53
CA LYS A 58 -34.74 2.58 7.73
C LYS A 58 -34.18 2.22 6.35
N LEU A 59 -35.05 1.75 5.46
CA LEU A 59 -34.69 1.24 4.12
C LEU A 59 -33.89 2.25 3.26
N ASP A 60 -34.26 3.53 3.25
CA ASP A 60 -33.54 4.55 2.46
C ASP A 60 -32.10 4.75 2.95
N LEU A 61 -31.89 4.64 4.27
CA LEU A 61 -30.57 4.78 4.88
C LEU A 61 -29.71 3.54 4.63
N GLU A 62 -30.31 2.36 4.66
CA GLU A 62 -29.65 1.08 4.32
C GLU A 62 -29.01 1.15 2.92
N MET A 63 -29.79 1.49 1.90
CA MET A 63 -29.30 1.53 0.51
C MET A 63 -28.14 2.54 0.35
N MET A 64 -28.20 3.69 1.03
CA MET A 64 -27.11 4.67 1.01
C MET A 64 -25.83 4.14 1.68
N LEU A 65 -25.98 3.44 2.81
CA LEU A 65 -24.85 2.88 3.56
C LEU A 65 -24.21 1.70 2.83
N GLU A 66 -25.00 0.82 2.20
CA GLU A 66 -24.47 -0.25 1.35
C GLU A 66 -23.64 0.31 0.19
N ARG A 67 -24.10 1.38 -0.45
CA ARG A 67 -23.33 2.04 -1.50
C ARG A 67 -22.03 2.64 -0.97
N ALA A 68 -22.04 3.23 0.22
CA ALA A 68 -20.85 3.74 0.86
C ALA A 68 -19.84 2.63 1.20
N LEU A 69 -20.31 1.46 1.66
CA LEU A 69 -19.47 0.29 1.89
C LEU A 69 -18.80 -0.20 0.62
N GLU A 70 -19.54 -0.26 -0.49
CA GLU A 70 -18.98 -0.68 -1.77
C GLU A 70 -17.89 0.29 -2.26
N ASN A 71 -18.14 1.61 -2.15
CA ASN A 71 -17.12 2.61 -2.48
C ASN A 71 -15.86 2.46 -1.61
N GLY A 72 -16.01 2.22 -0.30
CA GLY A 72 -14.88 1.97 0.61
C GLY A 72 -14.08 0.73 0.23
N ARG A 73 -14.76 -0.37 -0.14
CA ARG A 73 -14.09 -1.60 -0.62
C ARG A 73 -13.32 -1.37 -1.92
N GLN A 74 -13.91 -0.61 -2.85
CA GLN A 74 -13.22 -0.25 -4.10
C GLN A 74 -11.99 0.62 -3.84
N CYS A 75 -12.05 1.54 -2.88
CA CYS A 75 -10.88 2.32 -2.44
C CYS A 75 -9.76 1.40 -1.92
N LEU A 76 -10.09 0.42 -1.06
CA LEU A 76 -9.10 -0.55 -0.57
C LEU A 76 -8.47 -1.38 -1.70
N ILE A 77 -9.25 -1.82 -2.68
CA ILE A 77 -8.74 -2.54 -3.85
C ILE A 77 -7.76 -1.67 -4.66
N GLN A 78 -8.07 -0.38 -4.83
CA GLN A 78 -7.17 0.54 -5.53
C GLN A 78 -5.87 0.74 -4.77
N LEU A 79 -5.93 0.94 -3.44
CA LEU A 79 -4.74 1.08 -2.61
C LEU A 79 -3.87 -0.18 -2.69
N ASP A 80 -4.46 -1.37 -2.63
CA ASP A 80 -3.74 -2.65 -2.74
C ASP A 80 -3.03 -2.78 -4.10
N ALA A 81 -3.71 -2.44 -5.20
CA ALA A 81 -3.12 -2.45 -6.54
C ALA A 81 -1.93 -1.48 -6.66
N GLU A 82 -2.05 -0.27 -6.10
CA GLU A 82 -0.94 0.69 -6.08
C GLU A 82 0.24 0.19 -5.21
N ASP A 83 -0.03 -0.59 -4.17
CA ASP A 83 1.02 -1.21 -3.35
C ASP A 83 1.78 -2.29 -4.10
N GLU A 84 1.06 -3.13 -4.85
CA GLU A 84 1.67 -4.13 -5.72
C GLU A 84 2.57 -3.48 -6.77
N ASP A 85 2.12 -2.39 -7.40
CA ASP A 85 2.91 -1.63 -8.38
C ASP A 85 4.20 -1.04 -7.77
N ASP A 86 4.10 -0.41 -6.60
CA ASP A 86 5.26 0.16 -5.90
C ASP A 86 6.23 -0.93 -5.41
N ASN A 87 5.71 -2.07 -4.96
CA ASN A 87 6.53 -3.23 -4.58
C ASN A 87 7.29 -3.80 -5.77
N LEU A 88 6.63 -3.91 -6.94
CA LEU A 88 7.28 -4.34 -8.17
C LEU A 88 8.37 -3.36 -8.61
N ALA A 89 8.14 -2.05 -8.49
CA ALA A 89 9.14 -1.03 -8.76
C ALA A 89 10.37 -1.20 -7.84
N ALA A 90 10.16 -1.36 -6.53
CA ALA A 90 11.25 -1.60 -5.57
C ALA A 90 12.04 -2.88 -5.89
N ILE A 91 11.36 -3.98 -6.21
CA ILE A 91 11.99 -5.24 -6.62
C ILE A 91 12.86 -5.03 -7.86
N ASN A 92 12.38 -4.26 -8.85
CA ASN A 92 13.13 -3.99 -10.07
C ASN A 92 14.41 -3.18 -9.80
N ILE A 93 14.37 -2.21 -8.88
CA ILE A 93 15.56 -1.48 -8.42
C ILE A 93 16.57 -2.48 -7.84
N TRP A 94 16.15 -3.34 -6.91
CA TRP A 94 17.05 -4.31 -6.28
C TRP A 94 17.63 -5.35 -7.26
N LYS A 95 16.89 -5.72 -8.31
CA LYS A 95 17.40 -6.59 -9.39
C LYS A 95 18.50 -5.93 -10.22
N GLN A 96 18.53 -4.60 -10.31
CA GLN A 96 19.57 -3.87 -11.05
C GLN A 96 20.85 -3.65 -10.24
N VAL A 97 20.74 -3.70 -8.90
CA VAL A 97 21.88 -3.58 -7.99
C VAL A 97 22.74 -4.84 -8.03
N GLY A 98 22.14 -6.01 -8.18
CA GLY A 98 22.80 -7.32 -8.19
C GLY A 98 23.61 -7.65 -9.44
#